data_AF-A0A8T7M569-F1
#
_entry.id   AF-A0A8T7M569-F1
#
_cell.length_a   1.000
_cell.length_b   1.000
_cell.length_c   1.000
_cell.angle_alpha   90.00
_cell.angle_beta   90.00
_cell.angle_gamma   90.00
#
_symmetry.space_group_name_H-M   'P 1'
#
loop_
_entity.id
_entity.type
_entity.pdbx_description
1 polymer ?
#
loop_
_entity_poly.entity_id
_entity_poly.type
_entity_poly.pdbx_seq_one_letter_code
_entity_poly.pdbx_strand_id
1 'polypeptide(L)'
;MNFWIDVLPSVVAAIFIWWGATGIIIYLCGRRTWRPWVFGVVTLAQPFAFWQVMATRDSHDVGGVFAQFFWAIIIWSWIETSYYSGFIVGRKNIPEIEPGTSTGLRFRRAIAANLYHELMIIGLSIAVVIVGWGGSNETGLWTFMILHWTHQSAKINIFLGINNLTTEYLPDNLKYMAQYFSQKPLNSFFPFSATISTIIATALFISAAQSNTAGEQAGQALLFVLMVAAVIEHWWLVTPVPSKAWDWALKSRKADQQQLPTIQVVCGYLGSGKTTLIRHLLPQFDERVAVLVNDFGAVGIDAELIRGDNAAGMVVELPGGCVCCTLQKNLSGQIINLLETFKPERVIIEPSGVAGIEEIVKALASPRLVKRVANVEVVAVIEAPRLLAAGGLPEFVVTQIKAAGAIVISKTDLVQPGEVGRVAKVVSALNHKARVITAINGQVALTELFAVAPELPAEEEHEAHQHDEENGGLISFGEEYTGEFDPQALRDLFVDLRDGHYGPVIRAKGIFHARGGRLAWDLASGNITERILTPPLPDELPGGRFMAIAEDLTTEQLQERLQGCIIPAVSL
;
A
#
# COMPACT_ATOMS: atom_id res chain seq x y z
N MET A 1 -28.76 -48.56 17.77
CA MET A 1 -27.84 -47.41 17.73
C MET A 1 -28.22 -46.54 16.55
N ASN A 2 -28.37 -45.23 16.76
CA ASN A 2 -28.62 -44.30 15.66
C ASN A 2 -27.26 -43.91 15.09
N PHE A 3 -26.90 -44.48 13.93
CA PHE A 3 -25.65 -44.21 13.22
C PHE A 3 -25.26 -42.72 13.22
N TRP A 4 -26.22 -41.83 12.98
CA TRP A 4 -26.00 -40.38 12.93
C TRP A 4 -25.65 -39.76 14.29
N ILE A 5 -26.16 -40.29 15.40
CA ILE A 5 -25.84 -39.80 16.75
C ILE A 5 -24.40 -40.18 17.11
N ASP A 6 -24.00 -41.41 16.77
CA ASP A 6 -22.68 -41.95 17.10
C ASP A 6 -21.55 -41.32 16.26
N VAL A 7 -21.87 -40.89 15.03
CA VAL A 7 -20.91 -40.28 14.09
C VAL A 7 -20.81 -38.75 14.23
N LEU A 8 -21.81 -38.09 14.81
CA LEU A 8 -21.84 -36.62 14.94
C LEU A 8 -20.58 -36.02 15.61
N PRO A 9 -20.03 -36.59 16.70
CA PRO A 9 -18.79 -36.07 17.29
C PRO A 9 -17.60 -36.09 16.32
N SER A 10 -17.46 -37.14 15.52
CA SER A 10 -16.40 -37.26 14.51
C SER A 10 -16.56 -36.19 13.42
N VAL A 11 -17.78 -35.95 12.96
CA VAL A 11 -18.08 -34.91 11.97
C VAL A 11 -17.70 -33.53 12.49
N VAL A 12 -18.15 -33.19 13.69
CA VAL A 12 -17.86 -31.88 14.30
C VAL A 12 -16.35 -31.70 14.52
N ALA A 13 -15.68 -32.72 15.06
CA ALA A 13 -14.24 -32.64 15.32
C ALA A 13 -13.44 -32.49 14.02
N ALA A 14 -13.72 -33.31 12.99
CA ALA A 14 -13.00 -33.23 11.73
C ALA A 14 -13.19 -31.87 11.03
N ILE A 15 -14.42 -31.35 10.97
CA ILE A 15 -14.70 -30.04 10.36
C ILE A 15 -14.01 -28.92 11.15
N PHE A 16 -14.14 -28.91 12.47
CA PHE A 16 -13.57 -27.86 13.31
C PHE A 16 -12.04 -27.86 13.25
N ILE A 17 -11.42 -29.03 13.30
CA ILE A 17 -9.97 -29.15 13.26
C ILE A 17 -9.45 -28.81 11.85
N TRP A 18 -10.06 -29.32 10.78
CA TRP A 18 -9.65 -29.02 9.41
C TRP A 18 -9.78 -27.53 9.07
N TRP A 19 -10.93 -26.92 9.37
CA TRP A 19 -11.16 -25.50 9.11
C TRP A 19 -10.31 -24.59 10.00
N GLY A 20 -10.27 -24.91 11.30
CA GLY A 20 -9.57 -24.15 12.33
C GLY A 20 -8.05 -24.19 12.15
N ALA A 21 -7.46 -25.37 11.91
CA ALA A 21 -6.02 -25.52 11.76
C ALA A 21 -5.48 -24.71 10.58
N THR A 22 -6.13 -24.77 9.42
CA THR A 22 -5.75 -23.99 8.23
C THR A 22 -5.82 -22.48 8.50
N GLY A 23 -6.92 -22.00 9.08
CA GLY A 23 -7.07 -20.58 9.42
C GLY A 23 -6.05 -20.10 10.45
N ILE A 24 -5.78 -20.91 11.49
CA ILE A 24 -4.79 -20.61 12.53
C ILE A 24 -3.38 -20.55 11.94
N ILE A 25 -2.98 -21.50 11.09
CA ILE A 25 -1.67 -21.48 10.44
C ILE A 25 -1.52 -20.22 9.58
N ILE A 26 -2.53 -19.87 8.76
CA ILE A 26 -2.51 -18.66 7.94
C ILE A 26 -2.38 -17.40 8.80
N TYR A 27 -3.09 -17.33 9.92
CA TYR A 27 -3.05 -16.20 10.84
C TYR A 27 -1.70 -16.08 11.55
N LEU A 28 -1.22 -17.17 12.15
CA LEU A 28 0.01 -17.20 12.93
C LEU A 28 1.24 -16.99 12.04
N CYS A 29 1.29 -17.64 10.87
CA CYS A 29 2.37 -17.44 9.90
C CYS A 29 2.22 -16.13 9.12
N GLY A 30 1.04 -15.51 9.14
CA GLY A 30 0.80 -14.22 8.53
C GLY A 30 1.62 -13.10 9.17
N ARG A 31 1.85 -13.19 10.49
CA ARG A 31 2.71 -12.29 11.25
C ARG A 31 4.17 -12.72 11.14
N ARG A 32 5.00 -11.94 10.45
CA ARG A 32 6.43 -12.24 10.21
C ARG A 32 7.19 -12.44 11.53
N THR A 33 6.88 -11.65 12.54
CA THR A 33 7.46 -11.75 13.89
C THR A 33 7.16 -13.07 14.60
N TRP A 34 6.02 -13.70 14.32
CA TRP A 34 5.57 -14.92 14.99
C TRP A 34 6.04 -16.21 14.28
N ARG A 35 6.35 -16.14 12.98
CA ARG A 35 6.81 -17.28 12.17
C ARG A 35 7.86 -18.18 12.85
N PRO A 36 9.00 -17.67 13.37
CA PRO A 36 10.00 -18.53 14.00
C PRO A 36 9.51 -19.20 15.28
N TRP A 37 8.69 -18.50 16.08
CA TRP A 37 8.13 -19.04 17.32
C TRP A 37 7.13 -20.15 17.04
N VAL A 38 6.21 -19.93 16.09
CA VAL A 38 5.20 -20.90 15.70
C VAL A 38 5.87 -22.15 15.13
N PHE A 39 6.84 -21.97 14.23
CA PHE A 39 7.61 -23.09 13.69
C PHE A 39 8.38 -23.84 14.79
N GLY A 40 9.02 -23.13 15.71
CA GLY A 40 9.74 -23.72 16.85
C GLY A 40 8.82 -24.57 17.74
N VAL A 41 7.65 -24.05 18.12
CA VAL A 41 6.67 -24.77 18.95
C VAL A 41 6.18 -26.04 18.27
N VAL A 42 5.76 -25.94 17.00
CA VAL A 42 5.25 -27.11 16.26
C VAL A 42 6.36 -28.14 16.01
N THR A 43 7.61 -27.70 15.86
CA THR A 43 8.80 -28.59 15.77
C THR A 43 9.03 -29.34 17.07
N LEU A 44 8.99 -28.65 18.22
CA LEU A 44 9.16 -29.28 19.54
C LEU A 44 8.04 -30.27 19.87
N ALA A 45 6.85 -30.09 19.29
CA ALA A 45 5.73 -31.02 19.44
C ALA A 45 5.90 -32.33 18.65
N GLN A 46 6.77 -32.39 17.63
CA GLN A 46 6.86 -33.55 16.74
C GLN A 46 7.23 -34.88 17.43
N PRO A 47 8.26 -34.95 18.30
CA PRO A 47 8.61 -36.21 18.95
C PRO A 47 7.46 -36.75 19.81
N PHE A 48 6.73 -35.85 20.47
CA PHE A 48 5.56 -36.23 21.26
C PHE A 48 4.40 -36.69 20.38
N ALA A 49 4.16 -36.03 19.25
CA ALA A 49 3.13 -36.44 18.30
C ALA A 49 3.39 -37.85 17.73
N PHE A 50 4.63 -38.14 17.31
CA PHE A 50 5.01 -39.49 16.86
C PHE A 50 4.90 -40.53 17.99
N TRP A 51 5.34 -40.19 19.20
CA TRP A 51 5.18 -41.07 20.35
C TRP A 51 3.71 -41.36 20.64
N GLN A 52 2.82 -40.37 20.53
CA GLN A 52 1.39 -40.56 20.76
C GLN A 52 0.74 -41.44 19.68
N VAL A 53 1.08 -41.27 18.41
CA VAL A 53 0.60 -42.17 17.33
C VAL A 53 1.04 -43.61 17.61
N MET A 54 2.29 -43.81 18.03
CA MET A 54 2.80 -45.14 18.38
C MET A 54 2.15 -45.71 19.65
N ALA A 55 1.96 -44.90 20.69
CA ALA A 55 1.40 -45.32 21.98
C ALA A 55 -0.10 -45.68 21.89
N THR A 56 -0.82 -45.06 20.96
CA THR A 56 -2.25 -45.29 20.75
C THR A 56 -2.56 -46.22 19.56
N ARG A 57 -1.54 -46.83 18.94
CA ARG A 57 -1.66 -47.70 17.75
C ARG A 57 -2.52 -48.95 17.97
N ASP A 58 -2.59 -49.41 19.22
CA ASP A 58 -3.31 -50.63 19.62
C ASP A 58 -4.59 -50.31 20.44
N SER A 59 -5.01 -49.03 20.44
CA SER A 59 -6.17 -48.56 21.21
C SER A 59 -7.48 -48.77 20.44
N HIS A 60 -8.44 -49.44 21.07
CA HIS A 60 -9.76 -49.77 20.47
C HIS A 60 -10.88 -48.80 20.88
N ASP A 61 -10.61 -47.92 21.83
CA ASP A 61 -11.56 -46.96 22.35
C ASP A 61 -11.66 -45.73 21.45
N VAL A 62 -12.79 -45.03 21.56
CA VAL A 62 -13.03 -43.79 20.82
C VAL A 62 -11.98 -42.72 21.16
N GLY A 63 -11.52 -42.65 22.41
CA GLY A 63 -10.50 -41.68 22.84
C GLY A 63 -9.17 -41.87 22.10
N GLY A 64 -8.68 -43.11 22.02
CA GLY A 64 -7.46 -43.44 21.28
C GLY A 64 -7.55 -43.12 19.78
N VAL A 65 -8.70 -43.35 19.17
CA VAL A 65 -8.96 -43.00 17.75
C VAL A 65 -8.90 -41.51 17.50
N PHE A 66 -9.57 -40.70 18.34
CA PHE A 66 -9.51 -39.24 18.23
C PHE A 66 -8.11 -38.70 18.52
N ALA A 67 -7.38 -39.31 19.47
CA ALA A 67 -6.00 -38.96 19.75
C ALA A 67 -5.11 -39.17 18.53
N GLN A 68 -5.21 -40.32 17.86
CA GLN A 68 -4.45 -40.58 16.64
C GLN A 68 -4.76 -39.58 15.52
N PHE A 69 -6.03 -39.29 15.29
CA PHE A 69 -6.46 -38.30 14.30
C PHE A 69 -5.86 -36.92 14.60
N PHE A 70 -5.96 -36.46 15.85
CA PHE A 70 -5.42 -35.17 16.28
C PHE A 70 -3.89 -35.10 16.11
N TRP A 71 -3.16 -36.12 16.58
CA TRP A 71 -1.69 -36.11 16.51
C TRP A 71 -1.17 -36.25 15.07
N ALA A 72 -1.87 -36.96 14.19
CA ALA A 72 -1.57 -36.97 12.76
C ALA A 72 -1.70 -35.57 12.14
N ILE A 73 -2.71 -34.78 12.54
CA ILE A 73 -2.86 -33.39 12.11
C ILE A 73 -1.75 -32.50 12.68
N ILE A 74 -1.27 -32.72 13.90
CA ILE A 74 -0.11 -32.00 14.44
C ILE A 74 1.16 -32.31 13.65
N ILE A 75 1.36 -33.56 13.23
CA ILE A 75 2.47 -33.94 12.35
C ILE A 75 2.35 -33.22 11.00
N TRP A 76 1.15 -33.22 10.40
CA TRP A 76 0.90 -32.48 9.15
C TRP A 76 1.07 -30.96 9.29
N SER A 77 0.62 -30.38 10.41
CA SER A 77 0.71 -28.94 10.68
C SER A 77 2.15 -28.43 10.66
N TRP A 78 3.13 -29.27 10.99
CA TRP A 78 4.54 -28.94 10.88
C TRP A 78 4.98 -28.74 9.43
N ILE A 79 4.49 -29.59 8.52
CA ILE A 79 4.75 -29.51 7.07
C ILE A 79 4.23 -28.18 6.54
N GLU A 80 2.97 -27.87 6.81
CA GLU A 80 2.32 -26.62 6.38
C GLU A 80 3.02 -25.39 6.96
N THR A 81 3.30 -25.40 8.27
CA THR A 81 3.98 -24.28 8.95
C THR A 81 5.38 -24.05 8.36
N SER A 82 6.13 -25.12 8.07
CA SER A 82 7.47 -25.02 7.46
C SER A 82 7.43 -24.38 6.06
N TYR A 83 6.35 -24.64 5.30
CA TYR A 83 6.14 -24.12 3.96
C TYR A 83 5.73 -22.64 4.00
N TYR A 84 4.66 -22.32 4.73
CA TYR A 84 4.15 -20.96 4.85
C TYR A 84 5.17 -19.99 5.49
N SER A 85 6.01 -20.48 6.41
CA SER A 85 7.09 -19.69 7.01
C SER A 85 8.26 -19.43 6.05
N GLY A 86 8.47 -20.28 5.04
CA GLY A 86 9.57 -20.17 4.08
C GLY A 86 10.90 -20.76 4.57
N PHE A 87 10.90 -21.49 5.70
CA PHE A 87 12.10 -22.08 6.29
C PHE A 87 12.56 -23.34 5.55
N ILE A 88 11.63 -24.22 5.19
CA ILE A 88 11.93 -25.46 4.47
C ILE A 88 11.22 -25.40 3.11
N VAL A 89 11.84 -24.66 2.20
CA VAL A 89 11.42 -24.51 0.80
C VAL A 89 12.64 -24.82 -0.06
N GLY A 90 12.42 -25.33 -1.28
CA GLY A 90 13.49 -25.78 -2.18
C GLY A 90 14.44 -24.67 -2.66
N ARG A 91 15.02 -24.85 -3.84
CA ARG A 91 16.07 -23.95 -4.35
C ARG A 91 15.51 -22.55 -4.58
N LYS A 92 16.02 -21.57 -3.83
CA LYS A 92 15.78 -20.14 -4.04
C LYS A 92 16.63 -19.67 -5.25
N ASN A 93 16.15 -18.70 -6.01
CA ASN A 93 16.81 -18.14 -7.22
C ASN A 93 16.77 -19.04 -8.47
N ILE A 94 15.61 -19.63 -8.77
CA ILE A 94 15.39 -20.29 -10.07
C ILE A 94 15.05 -19.20 -11.10
N PRO A 95 15.62 -19.24 -12.32
CA PRO A 95 15.34 -18.26 -13.37
C PRO A 95 13.83 -18.20 -13.68
N GLU A 96 13.37 -17.00 -14.00
CA GLU A 96 12.00 -16.78 -14.43
C GLU A 96 11.61 -17.67 -15.62
N ILE A 97 10.33 -18.01 -15.69
CA ILE A 97 9.78 -18.82 -16.78
C ILE A 97 9.53 -17.93 -17.99
N GLU A 98 10.39 -18.07 -19.00
CA GLU A 98 10.24 -17.37 -20.27
C GLU A 98 8.99 -17.85 -21.04
N PRO A 99 8.30 -16.97 -21.78
CA PRO A 99 7.21 -17.34 -22.67
C PRO A 99 7.64 -18.45 -23.65
N GLY A 100 6.84 -19.51 -23.77
CA GLY A 100 7.15 -20.66 -24.63
C GLY A 100 8.00 -21.77 -23.97
N THR A 101 8.36 -21.63 -22.69
CA THR A 101 9.01 -22.70 -21.92
C THR A 101 8.20 -24.01 -21.98
N SER A 102 8.85 -25.11 -22.32
CA SER A 102 8.19 -26.42 -22.40
C SER A 102 7.62 -26.86 -21.05
N THR A 103 6.49 -27.56 -21.07
CA THR A 103 5.83 -28.07 -19.85
C THR A 103 6.77 -28.93 -19.00
N GLY A 104 7.64 -29.73 -19.62
CA GLY A 104 8.60 -30.56 -18.92
C GLY A 104 9.69 -29.76 -18.19
N LEU A 105 10.21 -28.68 -18.81
CA LEU A 105 11.18 -27.82 -18.17
C LEU A 105 10.53 -27.01 -17.03
N ARG A 106 9.30 -26.51 -17.24
CA ARG A 106 8.51 -25.84 -16.19
C ARG A 106 8.27 -26.77 -15.01
N PHE A 107 7.94 -28.03 -15.25
CA PHE A 107 7.73 -29.04 -14.20
C PHE A 107 9.00 -29.30 -13.39
N ARG A 108 10.14 -29.49 -14.07
CA ARG A 108 11.44 -29.69 -13.39
C ARG A 108 11.81 -28.48 -12.53
N ARG A 109 11.58 -27.27 -13.02
CA ARG A 109 11.83 -26.03 -12.27
C ARG A 109 10.87 -25.88 -11.08
N ALA A 110 9.58 -26.23 -11.25
CA ALA A 110 8.61 -26.24 -10.15
C ALA A 110 8.99 -27.24 -9.04
N ILE A 111 9.42 -28.46 -9.39
CA ILE A 111 9.95 -29.43 -8.41
C ILE A 111 11.20 -28.88 -7.73
N ALA A 112 12.14 -28.31 -8.49
CA ALA A 112 13.36 -27.74 -7.90
C ALA A 112 13.04 -26.61 -6.89
N ALA A 113 12.04 -25.80 -7.19
CA ALA A 113 11.57 -24.72 -6.32
C ALA A 113 11.02 -25.26 -4.98
N ASN A 114 10.45 -26.46 -4.99
CA ASN A 114 9.82 -27.07 -3.82
C ASN A 114 10.53 -28.34 -3.27
N LEU A 115 11.71 -28.67 -3.78
CA LEU A 115 12.31 -30.00 -3.60
C LEU A 115 12.42 -30.45 -2.15
N TYR A 116 12.93 -29.58 -1.26
CA TYR A 116 13.11 -29.93 0.15
C TYR A 116 11.79 -30.20 0.86
N HIS A 117 10.75 -29.48 0.51
CA HIS A 117 9.42 -29.67 1.06
C HIS A 117 8.81 -31.00 0.59
N GLU A 118 8.97 -31.36 -0.68
CA GLU A 118 8.51 -32.66 -1.20
C GLU A 118 9.24 -33.85 -0.55
N LEU A 119 10.57 -33.76 -0.42
CA LEU A 119 11.37 -34.79 0.26
C LEU A 119 10.95 -34.95 1.73
N MET A 120 10.61 -33.86 2.39
CA MET A 120 10.16 -33.86 3.78
C MET A 120 8.78 -34.51 3.94
N ILE A 121 7.82 -34.25 3.03
CA ILE A 121 6.53 -34.95 3.00
C ILE A 121 6.74 -36.45 2.85
N ILE A 122 7.63 -36.87 1.93
CA ILE A 122 7.95 -38.29 1.73
C ILE A 122 8.56 -38.90 2.99
N GLY A 123 9.55 -38.22 3.59
CA GLY A 123 10.20 -38.69 4.82
C GLY A 123 9.23 -38.85 5.98
N LEU A 124 8.33 -37.89 6.19
CA LEU A 124 7.30 -37.97 7.22
C LEU A 124 6.25 -39.03 6.90
N SER A 125 5.89 -39.22 5.64
CA SER A 125 5.00 -40.31 5.22
C SER A 125 5.59 -41.66 5.64
N ILE A 126 6.88 -41.88 5.36
CA ILE A 126 7.58 -43.11 5.74
C ILE A 126 7.61 -43.25 7.27
N ALA A 127 7.93 -42.17 8.00
CA ALA A 127 7.95 -42.21 9.47
C ALA A 127 6.57 -42.55 10.06
N VAL A 128 5.50 -41.97 9.53
CA VAL A 128 4.11 -42.25 9.97
C VAL A 128 3.71 -43.69 9.67
N VAL A 129 4.10 -44.24 8.51
CA VAL A 129 3.91 -45.68 8.19
C VAL A 129 4.62 -46.55 9.22
N ILE A 130 5.88 -46.25 9.53
CA ILE A 130 6.67 -47.06 10.48
C ILE A 130 6.00 -47.11 11.87
N VAL A 131 5.46 -46.00 12.36
CA VAL A 131 4.87 -45.95 13.70
C VAL A 131 3.41 -46.44 13.75
N GLY A 132 2.66 -46.30 12.65
CA GLY A 132 1.22 -46.54 12.62
C GLY A 132 0.79 -47.85 11.94
N TRP A 133 1.62 -48.43 11.07
CA TRP A 133 1.25 -49.62 10.30
C TRP A 133 1.16 -50.88 11.15
N GLY A 134 0.12 -51.69 10.92
CA GLY A 134 -0.05 -53.00 11.56
C GLY A 134 -0.54 -52.94 13.00
N GLY A 135 -0.92 -51.76 13.50
CA GLY A 135 -1.68 -51.60 14.74
C GLY A 135 -3.16 -51.89 14.53
N SER A 136 -3.91 -52.12 15.61
CA SER A 136 -5.37 -52.29 15.52
C SER A 136 -6.12 -50.99 15.21
N ASN A 137 -5.47 -49.84 15.41
CA ASN A 137 -5.97 -48.52 15.08
C ASN A 137 -4.99 -47.82 14.13
N GLU A 138 -5.40 -47.68 12.88
CA GLU A 138 -4.60 -47.03 11.81
C GLU A 138 -5.15 -45.64 11.46
N THR A 139 -6.03 -45.06 12.28
CA THR A 139 -6.70 -43.78 11.99
C THR A 139 -5.69 -42.67 11.74
N GLY A 140 -4.63 -42.58 12.54
CA GLY A 140 -3.59 -41.55 12.40
C GLY A 140 -2.78 -41.71 11.12
N LEU A 141 -2.44 -42.96 10.76
CA LEU A 141 -1.76 -43.29 9.51
C LEU A 141 -2.59 -42.82 8.31
N TRP A 142 -3.85 -43.25 8.24
CA TRP A 142 -4.71 -42.92 7.10
C TRP A 142 -5.11 -41.44 7.07
N THR A 143 -5.22 -40.78 8.21
CA THR A 143 -5.38 -39.32 8.30
C THR A 143 -4.24 -38.61 7.58
N PHE A 144 -3.00 -38.98 7.89
CA PHE A 144 -1.82 -38.40 7.26
C PHE A 144 -1.77 -38.71 5.75
N MET A 145 -2.11 -39.94 5.35
CA MET A 145 -2.11 -40.32 3.92
C MET A 145 -3.18 -39.60 3.11
N ILE A 146 -4.36 -39.35 3.69
CA ILE A 146 -5.41 -38.55 3.05
C ILE A 146 -4.93 -37.10 2.85
N LEU A 147 -4.31 -36.49 3.86
CA LEU A 147 -3.73 -35.14 3.74
C LEU A 147 -2.63 -35.11 2.68
N HIS A 148 -1.75 -36.11 2.66
CA HIS A 148 -0.72 -36.24 1.62
C HIS A 148 -1.33 -36.33 0.22
N TRP A 149 -2.32 -37.22 0.02
CA TRP A 149 -3.02 -37.35 -1.25
C TRP A 149 -3.63 -36.01 -1.69
N THR A 150 -4.41 -35.39 -0.81
CA THR A 150 -5.16 -34.15 -1.10
C THR A 150 -4.24 -33.02 -1.51
N HIS A 151 -3.12 -32.88 -0.80
CA HIS A 151 -2.12 -31.85 -1.08
C HIS A 151 -1.41 -32.06 -2.42
N GLN A 152 -1.03 -33.30 -2.75
CA GLN A 152 -0.34 -33.59 -4.01
C GLN A 152 -1.26 -33.46 -5.21
N SER A 153 -2.50 -33.97 -5.10
CA SER A 153 -3.47 -33.87 -6.20
C SER A 153 -3.88 -32.42 -6.46
N ALA A 154 -4.02 -31.59 -5.42
CA ALA A 154 -4.26 -30.15 -5.57
C ALA A 154 -3.09 -29.43 -6.28
N LYS A 155 -1.84 -29.68 -5.87
CA LYS A 155 -0.64 -29.12 -6.52
C LYS A 155 -0.54 -29.49 -8.00
N ILE A 156 -0.79 -30.75 -8.35
CA ILE A 156 -0.75 -31.21 -9.74
C ILE A 156 -1.85 -30.51 -10.56
N ASN A 157 -3.06 -30.38 -10.01
CA ASN A 157 -4.15 -29.64 -10.65
C ASN A 157 -3.78 -28.17 -10.92
N ILE A 158 -3.22 -27.47 -9.92
CA ILE A 158 -2.76 -26.08 -10.06
C ILE A 158 -1.65 -25.95 -11.12
N PHE A 159 -0.71 -26.90 -11.16
CA PHE A 159 0.37 -26.91 -12.15
C PHE A 159 -0.13 -27.15 -13.59
N LEU A 160 -1.02 -28.13 -13.81
CA LEU A 160 -1.57 -28.46 -15.13
C LEU A 160 -2.56 -27.41 -15.64
N GLY A 161 -3.28 -26.84 -14.68
CA GLY A 161 -4.04 -25.61 -14.77
C GLY A 161 -5.51 -25.77 -14.41
N ILE A 162 -6.01 -24.80 -13.66
CA ILE A 162 -7.39 -24.74 -13.16
C ILE A 162 -7.86 -23.28 -13.15
N ASN A 163 -9.16 -23.08 -12.94
CA ASN A 163 -9.78 -21.77 -13.12
C ASN A 163 -9.41 -20.82 -11.96
N ASN A 164 -9.44 -21.35 -10.73
CA ASN A 164 -9.29 -20.59 -9.51
C ASN A 164 -7.93 -20.85 -8.84
N LEU A 165 -6.90 -20.09 -9.22
CA LEU A 165 -5.53 -20.29 -8.75
C LEU A 165 -5.27 -19.82 -7.31
N THR A 166 -6.21 -19.07 -6.71
CA THR A 166 -6.17 -18.61 -5.32
C THR A 166 -4.81 -18.05 -4.84
N THR A 167 -4.08 -17.38 -5.74
CA THR A 167 -2.72 -16.86 -5.48
C THR A 167 -2.66 -15.85 -4.34
N GLU A 168 -3.81 -15.28 -3.96
CA GLU A 168 -4.01 -14.41 -2.81
C GLU A 168 -3.63 -15.07 -1.47
N TYR A 169 -3.78 -16.41 -1.35
CA TYR A 169 -3.38 -17.13 -0.14
C TYR A 169 -1.88 -17.39 -0.03
N LEU A 170 -1.10 -17.18 -1.11
CA LEU A 170 0.35 -17.33 -1.04
C LEU A 170 1.01 -16.21 -0.22
N PRO A 171 1.87 -16.53 0.75
CA PRO A 171 2.63 -15.51 1.47
C PRO A 171 3.69 -14.88 0.55
N ASP A 172 4.17 -13.67 0.88
CA ASP A 172 5.08 -12.90 0.00
C ASP A 172 6.35 -13.68 -0.38
N ASN A 173 6.91 -14.42 0.57
CA ASN A 173 8.10 -15.25 0.37
C ASN A 173 7.86 -16.46 -0.56
N LEU A 174 6.62 -16.72 -0.96
CA LEU A 174 6.24 -17.78 -1.91
C LEU A 174 5.52 -17.25 -3.16
N LYS A 175 5.31 -15.93 -3.30
CA LYS A 175 4.65 -15.33 -4.48
C LYS A 175 5.33 -15.71 -5.78
N TYR A 176 6.65 -15.90 -5.76
CA TYR A 176 7.40 -16.36 -6.92
C TYR A 176 6.91 -17.71 -7.47
N MET A 177 6.25 -18.55 -6.68
CA MET A 177 5.71 -19.84 -7.14
C MET A 177 4.58 -19.68 -8.15
N ALA A 178 3.88 -18.54 -8.15
CA ALA A 178 2.76 -18.29 -9.05
C ALA A 178 3.18 -18.37 -10.54
N GLN A 179 4.46 -18.16 -10.85
CA GLN A 179 4.98 -18.30 -12.22
C GLN A 179 4.88 -19.73 -12.79
N TYR A 180 4.77 -20.74 -11.93
CA TYR A 180 4.64 -22.15 -12.35
C TYR A 180 3.18 -22.57 -12.56
N PHE A 181 2.23 -21.75 -12.10
CA PHE A 181 0.81 -22.06 -12.16
C PHE A 181 0.26 -21.78 -13.55
N SER A 182 -0.80 -22.50 -13.93
CA SER A 182 -1.44 -22.32 -15.23
C SER A 182 -2.92 -22.02 -15.03
N GLN A 183 -3.44 -20.92 -15.59
CA GLN A 183 -4.87 -20.66 -15.53
C GLN A 183 -5.56 -21.29 -16.75
N LYS A 184 -6.49 -22.21 -16.51
CA LYS A 184 -7.29 -22.90 -17.54
C LYS A 184 -8.66 -23.23 -16.96
N PRO A 185 -9.75 -23.30 -17.75
CA PRO A 185 -11.06 -23.65 -17.21
C PRO A 185 -11.05 -25.02 -16.50
N LEU A 186 -10.37 -26.01 -17.09
CA LEU A 186 -10.22 -27.35 -16.53
C LEU A 186 -9.00 -28.05 -17.13
N ASN A 187 -8.38 -28.96 -16.38
CA ASN A 187 -7.39 -29.90 -16.89
C ASN A 187 -7.94 -31.34 -16.84
N SER A 188 -7.31 -32.27 -17.56
CA SER A 188 -7.75 -33.68 -17.64
C SER A 188 -7.48 -34.50 -16.38
N PHE A 189 -6.59 -34.05 -15.48
CA PHE A 189 -6.29 -34.72 -14.22
C PHE A 189 -7.35 -34.42 -13.14
N PHE A 190 -7.99 -33.26 -13.20
CA PHE A 190 -9.07 -32.89 -12.28
C PHE A 190 -10.15 -33.97 -12.12
N PRO A 191 -10.86 -34.42 -13.18
CA PRO A 191 -11.92 -35.40 -13.03
C PRO A 191 -11.40 -36.71 -12.42
N PHE A 192 -10.20 -37.14 -12.78
CA PHE A 192 -9.57 -38.33 -12.20
C PHE A 192 -9.34 -38.18 -10.68
N SER A 193 -8.71 -37.08 -10.27
CA SER A 193 -8.43 -36.81 -8.85
C SER A 193 -9.70 -36.67 -8.00
N ALA A 194 -10.73 -35.99 -8.52
CA ALA A 194 -12.01 -35.81 -7.84
C ALA A 194 -12.80 -37.13 -7.75
N THR A 195 -12.83 -37.93 -8.82
CA THR A 195 -13.51 -39.23 -8.84
C THR A 195 -12.86 -40.23 -7.89
N ILE A 196 -11.53 -40.38 -7.89
CA ILE A 196 -10.83 -41.23 -6.92
C ILE A 196 -11.16 -40.80 -5.49
N SER A 197 -11.12 -39.49 -5.24
CA SER A 197 -11.40 -38.95 -3.91
C SER A 197 -12.82 -39.27 -3.44
N THR A 198 -13.79 -39.23 -4.36
CA THR A 198 -15.21 -39.57 -4.11
C THR A 198 -15.40 -41.07 -3.86
N ILE A 199 -14.71 -41.92 -4.61
CA ILE A 199 -14.74 -43.38 -4.42
C ILE A 199 -14.20 -43.75 -3.04
N ILE A 200 -13.05 -43.19 -2.65
CA ILE A 200 -12.46 -43.43 -1.32
C ILE A 200 -13.41 -42.95 -0.22
N ALA A 201 -13.98 -41.73 -0.34
CA ALA A 201 -14.94 -41.23 0.63
C ALA A 201 -16.16 -42.16 0.76
N THR A 202 -16.68 -42.68 -0.35
CA THR A 202 -17.81 -43.62 -0.34
C THR A 202 -17.44 -44.94 0.32
N ALA A 203 -16.23 -45.46 0.06
CA ALA A 203 -15.74 -46.68 0.72
C ALA A 203 -15.60 -46.50 2.24
N LEU A 204 -15.05 -45.37 2.69
CA LEU A 204 -14.94 -45.02 4.11
C LEU A 204 -16.31 -44.86 4.78
N PHE A 205 -17.28 -44.26 4.08
CA PHE A 205 -18.66 -44.16 4.56
C PHE A 205 -19.31 -45.54 4.76
N ILE A 206 -19.17 -46.42 3.76
CA ILE A 206 -19.69 -47.80 3.85
C ILE A 206 -18.99 -48.56 4.98
N SER A 207 -17.67 -48.42 5.11
CA SER A 207 -16.89 -49.04 6.19
C SER A 207 -17.34 -48.55 7.57
N ALA A 208 -17.58 -47.24 7.73
CA ALA A 208 -18.14 -46.68 8.97
C ALA A 208 -19.53 -47.25 9.28
N ALA A 209 -20.39 -47.42 8.27
CA ALA A 209 -21.75 -47.96 8.44
C ALA A 209 -21.77 -49.45 8.79
N GLN A 210 -20.72 -50.19 8.42
CA GLN A 210 -20.58 -51.63 8.67
C GLN A 210 -19.67 -51.98 9.85
N SER A 211 -19.14 -50.97 10.54
CA SER A 211 -18.21 -51.15 11.65
C SER A 211 -18.87 -51.87 12.83
N ASN A 212 -18.13 -52.79 13.46
CA ASN A 212 -18.65 -53.59 14.57
C ASN A 212 -18.34 -52.98 15.94
N THR A 213 -17.40 -52.03 15.99
CA THR A 213 -16.98 -51.37 17.23
C THR A 213 -17.14 -49.85 17.12
N ALA A 214 -17.40 -49.19 18.25
CA ALA A 214 -17.55 -47.74 18.30
C ALA A 214 -16.25 -47.00 17.90
N GLY A 215 -15.08 -47.55 18.26
CA GLY A 215 -13.78 -47.00 17.88
C GLY A 215 -13.55 -47.05 16.36
N GLU A 216 -13.79 -48.21 15.75
CA GLU A 216 -13.68 -48.39 14.29
C GLU A 216 -14.65 -47.47 13.54
N GLN A 217 -15.91 -47.42 13.99
CA GLN A 217 -16.93 -46.52 13.42
C GLN A 217 -16.49 -45.06 13.50
N ALA A 218 -15.98 -44.62 14.65
CA ALA A 218 -15.50 -43.25 14.84
C ALA A 218 -14.30 -42.92 13.94
N GLY A 219 -13.37 -43.87 13.78
CA GLY A 219 -12.18 -43.71 12.94
C GLY A 219 -12.53 -43.59 11.46
N GLN A 220 -13.36 -44.50 10.96
CA GLN A 220 -13.84 -44.46 9.57
C GLN A 220 -14.67 -43.19 9.29
N ALA A 221 -15.46 -42.74 10.27
CA ALA A 221 -16.19 -41.48 10.17
C ALA A 221 -15.27 -40.25 10.08
N LEU A 222 -14.21 -40.19 10.90
CA LEU A 222 -13.21 -39.11 10.83
C LEU A 222 -12.54 -39.06 9.45
N LEU A 223 -12.08 -40.21 8.96
CA LEU A 223 -11.45 -40.33 7.65
C LEU A 223 -12.42 -39.97 6.51
N PHE A 224 -13.68 -40.42 6.60
CA PHE A 224 -14.72 -40.06 5.64
C PHE A 224 -14.92 -38.55 5.54
N VAL A 225 -15.08 -37.86 6.68
CA VAL A 225 -15.32 -36.41 6.71
C VAL A 225 -14.11 -35.65 6.16
N LEU A 226 -12.89 -36.08 6.51
CA LEU A 226 -11.66 -35.52 5.96
C LEU A 226 -11.58 -35.70 4.44
N MET A 227 -11.98 -36.87 3.94
CA MET A 227 -12.00 -37.14 2.51
C MET A 227 -13.07 -36.34 1.76
N VAL A 228 -14.24 -36.11 2.38
CA VAL A 228 -15.27 -35.22 1.84
C VAL A 228 -14.74 -33.78 1.77
N ALA A 229 -14.02 -33.31 2.79
CA ALA A 229 -13.37 -32.00 2.76
C ALA A 229 -12.35 -31.92 1.60
N ALA A 230 -11.57 -32.96 1.36
CA ALA A 230 -10.68 -33.05 0.20
C ALA A 230 -11.42 -32.96 -1.14
N VAL A 231 -12.57 -33.64 -1.27
CA VAL A 231 -13.42 -33.52 -2.48
C VAL A 231 -13.90 -32.10 -2.68
N ILE A 232 -14.38 -31.44 -1.62
CA ILE A 232 -14.83 -30.04 -1.66
C ILE A 232 -13.68 -29.12 -2.10
N GLU A 233 -12.49 -29.30 -1.55
CA GLU A 233 -11.30 -28.51 -1.90
C GLU A 233 -10.95 -28.65 -3.39
N HIS A 234 -11.09 -29.84 -3.97
CA HIS A 234 -10.89 -30.02 -5.42
C HIS A 234 -11.92 -29.24 -6.22
N TRP A 235 -13.21 -29.31 -5.87
CA TRP A 235 -14.25 -28.55 -6.54
C TRP A 235 -14.04 -27.03 -6.42
N TRP A 236 -13.43 -26.56 -5.35
CA TRP A 236 -13.00 -25.16 -5.18
C TRP A 236 -11.87 -24.71 -6.09
N LEU A 237 -11.08 -25.62 -6.67
CA LEU A 237 -10.08 -25.27 -7.69
C LEU A 237 -10.73 -24.84 -9.01
N VAL A 238 -11.94 -25.32 -9.29
CA VAL A 238 -12.65 -25.07 -10.57
C VAL A 238 -13.82 -24.09 -10.42
N THR A 239 -14.37 -23.97 -9.22
CA THR A 239 -15.45 -23.04 -8.89
C THR A 239 -14.92 -21.78 -8.18
N PRO A 240 -15.50 -20.59 -8.41
CA PRO A 240 -15.15 -19.40 -7.66
C PRO A 240 -15.57 -19.57 -6.20
N VAL A 241 -14.59 -19.72 -5.31
CA VAL A 241 -14.81 -19.79 -3.85
C VAL A 241 -15.11 -18.37 -3.35
N PRO A 242 -16.04 -18.20 -2.39
CA PRO A 242 -16.16 -16.92 -1.70
C PRO A 242 -14.83 -16.62 -0.98
N SER A 243 -14.16 -15.53 -1.38
CA SER A 243 -12.89 -15.05 -0.81
C SER A 243 -12.91 -14.83 0.71
N LYS A 244 -14.10 -14.84 1.33
CA LYS A 244 -14.33 -14.44 2.72
C LYS A 244 -14.06 -15.51 3.78
N ALA A 245 -13.81 -16.76 3.41
CA ALA A 245 -13.65 -17.88 4.34
C ALA A 245 -12.55 -17.66 5.41
N TRP A 246 -11.41 -17.11 4.99
CA TRP A 246 -10.25 -16.85 5.85
C TRP A 246 -9.76 -15.39 5.79
N ASP A 247 -10.64 -14.44 5.44
CA ASP A 247 -10.31 -13.01 5.39
C ASP A 247 -9.70 -12.50 6.70
N TRP A 248 -10.24 -12.96 7.83
CA TRP A 248 -9.74 -12.61 9.16
C TRP A 248 -8.28 -13.06 9.35
N ALA A 249 -7.91 -14.23 8.81
CA ALA A 249 -6.56 -14.77 8.90
C ALA A 249 -5.62 -14.07 7.93
N LEU A 250 -6.08 -13.79 6.70
CA LEU A 250 -5.30 -13.06 5.69
C LEU A 250 -4.99 -11.62 6.11
N LYS A 251 -5.92 -10.93 6.79
CA LYS A 251 -5.69 -9.57 7.33
C LYS A 251 -4.49 -9.49 8.28
N SER A 252 -4.13 -10.58 8.96
CA SER A 252 -2.94 -10.62 9.83
C SER A 252 -1.63 -10.34 9.09
N ARG A 253 -1.57 -10.62 7.77
CA ARG A 253 -0.40 -10.38 6.92
C ARG A 253 -0.17 -8.90 6.65
N LYS A 254 -1.26 -8.14 6.47
CA LYS A 254 -1.22 -6.68 6.26
C LYS A 254 -0.77 -5.93 7.51
N ALA A 255 -1.01 -6.49 8.70
CA ALA A 255 -0.68 -5.84 9.97
C ALA A 255 0.83 -5.80 10.30
N ASP A 256 1.66 -6.66 9.68
CA ASP A 256 3.11 -6.79 9.96
C ASP A 256 3.99 -6.47 8.74
N GLN A 257 3.39 -6.16 7.58
CA GLN A 257 4.10 -5.45 6.53
C GLN A 257 4.21 -4.00 6.98
N GLN A 258 5.41 -3.59 7.39
CA GLN A 258 5.78 -2.17 7.35
C GLN A 258 5.84 -1.77 5.87
N GLN A 259 4.66 -1.62 5.26
CA GLN A 259 4.52 -1.16 3.89
C GLN A 259 5.08 0.26 3.90
N LEU A 260 6.29 0.40 3.36
CA LEU A 260 6.88 1.72 3.21
C LEU A 260 5.92 2.52 2.32
N PRO A 261 5.50 3.72 2.73
CA PRO A 261 4.52 4.47 1.98
C PRO A 261 5.04 4.85 0.60
N THR A 262 4.13 4.98 -0.35
CA THR A 262 4.42 5.65 -1.63
C THR A 262 4.28 7.16 -1.44
N ILE A 263 5.25 7.94 -1.90
CA ILE A 263 5.15 9.39 -1.95
C ILE A 263 4.77 9.81 -3.36
N GLN A 264 3.74 10.63 -3.49
CA GLN A 264 3.28 11.18 -4.75
C GLN A 264 3.42 12.70 -4.73
N VAL A 265 4.17 13.26 -5.67
CA VAL A 265 4.32 14.71 -5.84
C VAL A 265 3.44 15.16 -7.00
N VAL A 266 2.46 16.02 -6.72
CA VAL A 266 1.57 16.60 -7.74
C VAL A 266 2.05 18.02 -8.03
N CYS A 267 2.84 18.21 -9.10
CA CYS A 267 3.45 19.48 -9.46
C CYS A 267 2.72 20.16 -10.64
N GLY A 268 3.04 21.43 -10.91
CA GLY A 268 2.40 22.22 -11.96
C GLY A 268 2.24 23.69 -11.55
N TYR A 269 2.10 24.57 -12.54
CA TYR A 269 2.00 26.01 -12.30
C TYR A 269 0.80 26.41 -11.42
N LEU A 270 0.82 27.62 -10.85
CA LEU A 270 -0.30 28.13 -10.04
C LEU A 270 -1.60 28.20 -10.86
N GLY A 271 -2.68 27.64 -10.32
CA GLY A 271 -3.98 27.61 -10.99
C GLY A 271 -4.12 26.52 -12.08
N SER A 272 -3.14 25.61 -12.22
CA SER A 272 -3.25 24.49 -13.17
C SER A 272 -4.27 23.42 -12.78
N GLY A 273 -4.82 23.46 -11.55
CA GLY A 273 -5.83 22.51 -11.08
C GLY A 273 -5.32 21.34 -10.24
N LYS A 274 -4.12 21.45 -9.64
CA LYS A 274 -3.51 20.44 -8.74
C LYS A 274 -4.44 20.03 -7.59
N THR A 275 -4.92 20.98 -6.79
CA THR A 275 -5.83 20.71 -5.67
C THR A 275 -7.14 20.08 -6.14
N THR A 276 -7.68 20.51 -7.29
CA THR A 276 -8.88 19.92 -7.89
C THR A 276 -8.66 18.46 -8.29
N LEU A 277 -7.49 18.14 -8.86
CA LEU A 277 -7.10 16.76 -9.17
C LEU A 277 -7.00 15.93 -7.89
N ILE A 278 -6.29 16.40 -6.87
CA ILE A 278 -6.13 15.67 -5.60
C ILE A 278 -7.50 15.39 -4.96
N ARG A 279 -8.40 16.37 -4.92
CA ARG A 279 -9.77 16.21 -4.40
C ARG A 279 -10.55 15.13 -5.14
N HIS A 280 -10.35 14.98 -6.45
CA HIS A 280 -11.03 13.96 -7.25
C HIS A 280 -10.41 12.57 -7.08
N LEU A 281 -9.11 12.49 -6.79
CA LEU A 281 -8.40 11.23 -6.55
C LEU A 281 -8.65 10.66 -5.15
N LEU A 282 -8.78 11.52 -4.12
CA LEU A 282 -8.89 11.10 -2.72
C LEU A 282 -9.96 10.02 -2.44
N PRO A 283 -11.21 10.14 -2.94
CA PRO A 283 -12.25 9.14 -2.70
C PRO A 283 -12.04 7.81 -3.44
N GLN A 284 -11.12 7.77 -4.41
CA GLN A 284 -10.84 6.56 -5.20
C GLN A 284 -9.80 5.65 -4.52
N PHE A 285 -9.07 6.14 -3.51
CA PHE A 285 -8.07 5.34 -2.80
C PHE A 285 -8.72 4.45 -1.73
N ASP A 286 -8.42 3.16 -1.80
CA ASP A 286 -8.78 2.17 -0.77
C ASP A 286 -7.75 2.09 0.39
N GLU A 287 -6.78 3.01 0.43
CA GLU A 287 -5.64 3.02 1.36
C GLU A 287 -5.57 4.30 2.22
N ARG A 288 -4.81 4.26 3.32
CA ARG A 288 -4.61 5.44 4.19
C ARG A 288 -3.71 6.48 3.53
N VAL A 289 -4.32 7.54 2.99
CA VAL A 289 -3.61 8.64 2.33
C VAL A 289 -3.46 9.85 3.25
N ALA A 290 -2.23 10.34 3.43
CA ALA A 290 -1.95 11.66 4.01
C ALA A 290 -1.67 12.67 2.89
N VAL A 291 -2.13 13.92 3.04
CA VAL A 291 -1.95 14.97 2.04
C VAL A 291 -1.23 16.17 2.65
N LEU A 292 -0.13 16.59 2.04
CA LEU A 292 0.64 17.77 2.39
C LEU A 292 0.38 18.86 1.34
N VAL A 293 -0.48 19.83 1.67
CA VAL A 293 -0.85 20.96 0.80
C VAL A 293 -0.22 22.25 1.31
N ASN A 294 0.35 23.04 0.40
CA ASN A 294 1.12 24.24 0.75
C ASN A 294 0.30 25.56 0.73
N ASP A 295 -0.95 25.59 0.24
CA ASP A 295 -1.68 26.85 0.01
C ASP A 295 -2.86 27.05 0.98
N PHE A 296 -2.77 28.10 1.82
CA PHE A 296 -3.80 28.51 2.79
C PHE A 296 -5.08 29.11 2.15
N GLY A 297 -5.17 29.15 0.81
CA GLY A 297 -6.27 29.78 0.09
C GLY A 297 -7.51 28.91 -0.17
N ALA A 298 -7.44 27.60 0.09
CA ALA A 298 -8.56 26.67 -0.09
C ALA A 298 -9.06 26.18 1.28
N VAL A 299 -9.63 27.10 2.08
CA VAL A 299 -10.46 26.73 3.22
C VAL A 299 -11.50 25.71 2.73
N GLY A 300 -11.42 24.48 3.25
CA GLY A 300 -12.42 23.43 3.02
C GLY A 300 -12.07 22.43 1.92
N ILE A 301 -11.07 21.56 2.13
CA ILE A 301 -11.42 20.14 2.02
C ILE A 301 -12.14 19.87 3.33
N ASP A 302 -13.47 20.00 3.32
CA ASP A 302 -14.26 19.87 4.55
C ASP A 302 -13.83 18.60 5.27
N ALA A 303 -13.37 18.73 6.52
CA ALA A 303 -13.17 17.60 7.43
C ALA A 303 -14.48 16.79 7.63
N GLU A 304 -15.59 17.30 7.10
CA GLU A 304 -16.92 16.71 7.04
C GLU A 304 -17.18 15.90 5.74
N LEU A 305 -16.57 16.24 4.59
CA LEU A 305 -16.70 15.47 3.33
C LEU A 305 -15.97 14.11 3.38
N ILE A 306 -15.10 13.90 4.36
CA ILE A 306 -14.26 12.71 4.53
C ILE A 306 -14.81 11.75 5.60
N ARG A 307 -15.88 12.14 6.32
CA ARG A 307 -16.58 11.26 7.30
C ARG A 307 -17.82 10.58 6.71
N GLY A 308 -17.81 10.28 5.42
CA GLY A 308 -18.86 9.48 4.79
C GLY A 308 -18.53 7.99 4.84
N ASP A 309 -19.02 7.29 5.86
CA ASP A 309 -19.32 5.85 6.03
C ASP A 309 -18.52 4.72 5.33
N ASN A 310 -17.41 4.96 4.62
CA ASN A 310 -16.53 3.93 4.05
C ASN A 310 -15.06 4.38 3.80
N ALA A 311 -14.63 5.57 4.24
CA ALA A 311 -13.32 6.10 3.85
C ALA A 311 -12.17 5.55 4.71
N ALA A 312 -11.32 4.71 4.12
CA ALA A 312 -10.01 4.30 4.66
C ALA A 312 -8.96 5.43 4.62
N GLY A 313 -9.31 6.67 4.26
CA GLY A 313 -8.38 7.80 4.08
C GLY A 313 -8.38 8.78 5.25
N MET A 314 -7.26 8.91 5.96
CA MET A 314 -7.04 9.92 6.99
C MET A 314 -6.31 11.13 6.40
N VAL A 315 -7.05 12.18 5.99
CA VAL A 315 -6.44 13.45 5.60
C VAL A 315 -5.99 14.19 6.85
N VAL A 316 -4.69 14.49 6.92
CA VAL A 316 -4.09 15.28 8.00
C VAL A 316 -3.60 16.58 7.41
N GLU A 317 -4.26 17.67 7.80
CA GLU A 317 -3.76 19.01 7.56
C GLU A 317 -2.77 19.35 8.68
N LEU A 318 -1.52 19.69 8.34
CA LEU A 318 -0.51 20.03 9.34
C LEU A 318 -0.72 21.46 9.83
N PRO A 319 -0.89 21.70 11.15
CA PRO A 319 -0.89 23.04 11.70
C PRO A 319 0.56 23.55 11.73
N GLY A 320 0.95 24.27 10.68
CA GLY A 320 2.28 24.85 10.55
C GLY A 320 2.53 25.29 9.12
N GLY A 321 2.75 26.59 8.94
CA GLY A 321 2.85 27.23 7.64
C GLY A 321 3.78 26.55 6.64
N CYS A 322 3.33 26.57 5.39
CA CYS A 322 4.06 26.45 4.13
C CYS A 322 5.31 25.54 4.06
N VAL A 323 5.26 24.50 3.20
CA VAL A 323 6.44 23.86 2.56
C VAL A 323 7.38 24.90 1.94
N CYS A 324 6.86 26.07 1.54
CA CYS A 324 7.68 27.14 0.95
C CYS A 324 8.27 28.17 1.94
N CYS A 325 7.88 28.21 3.23
CA CYS A 325 8.44 29.18 4.19
C CYS A 325 9.57 28.60 5.06
N THR A 326 9.85 27.30 4.94
CA THR A 326 11.04 26.67 5.49
C THR A 326 11.83 26.09 4.33
N LEU A 327 12.59 26.94 3.63
CA LEU A 327 13.48 26.49 2.56
C LEU A 327 14.31 25.29 3.06
N GLN A 328 14.01 24.12 2.48
CA GLN A 328 14.87 22.95 2.30
C GLN A 328 15.45 22.23 3.53
N LYS A 329 15.47 22.81 4.73
CA LYS A 329 16.13 22.19 5.90
C LYS A 329 15.28 21.17 6.66
N ASN A 330 13.98 21.03 6.38
CA ASN A 330 13.14 20.10 7.17
C ASN A 330 11.98 19.39 6.43
N LEU A 331 11.87 19.42 5.10
CA LEU A 331 10.84 18.62 4.40
C LEU A 331 10.98 17.12 4.73
N SER A 332 12.21 16.62 4.73
CA SER A 332 12.47 15.22 5.11
C SER A 332 12.06 14.91 6.54
N GLY A 333 12.25 15.85 7.48
CA GLY A 333 11.84 15.65 8.87
C GLY A 333 10.32 15.77 9.07
N GLN A 334 9.64 16.66 8.35
CA GLN A 334 8.17 16.72 8.34
C GLN A 334 7.57 15.42 7.80
N ILE A 335 8.12 14.90 6.70
CA ILE A 335 7.70 13.61 6.15
C ILE A 335 7.97 12.50 7.18
N ILE A 336 9.17 12.43 7.76
CA ILE A 336 9.47 11.41 8.80
C ILE A 336 8.49 11.47 9.97
N ASN A 337 8.20 12.67 10.50
CA ASN A 337 7.24 12.83 11.60
C ASN A 337 5.83 12.40 11.19
N LEU A 338 5.41 12.72 9.97
CA LEU A 338 4.13 12.29 9.41
C LEU A 338 4.07 10.76 9.26
N LEU A 339 5.16 10.13 8.78
CA LEU A 339 5.27 8.68 8.67
C LEU A 339 5.21 7.99 10.03
N GLU A 340 5.79 8.60 11.07
CA GLU A 340 5.81 8.05 12.43
C GLU A 340 4.48 8.25 13.17
N THR A 341 3.85 9.41 13.00
CA THR A 341 2.61 9.80 13.69
C THR A 341 1.38 9.14 13.09
N PHE A 342 1.20 9.24 11.78
CA PHE A 342 -0.02 8.83 11.09
C PHE A 342 0.10 7.49 10.38
N LYS A 343 1.35 7.04 10.14
CA LYS A 343 1.67 5.77 9.47
C LYS A 343 0.87 5.56 8.18
N PRO A 344 0.77 6.53 7.25
CA PRO A 344 -0.03 6.36 6.04
C PRO A 344 0.58 5.30 5.11
N GLU A 345 -0.24 4.78 4.20
CA GLU A 345 0.18 3.94 3.08
C GLU A 345 0.60 4.79 1.87
N ARG A 346 0.07 6.01 1.74
CA ARG A 346 0.44 6.98 0.71
C ARG A 346 0.57 8.40 1.27
N VAL A 347 1.54 9.17 0.79
CA VAL A 347 1.67 10.60 1.05
C VAL A 347 1.56 11.36 -0.26
N ILE A 348 0.60 12.28 -0.39
CA ILE A 348 0.48 13.20 -1.53
C ILE A 348 1.08 14.54 -1.14
N ILE A 349 2.00 15.07 -1.94
CA ILE A 349 2.66 16.36 -1.73
C ILE A 349 2.25 17.30 -2.86
N GLU A 350 1.60 18.41 -2.52
CA GLU A 350 1.32 19.52 -3.44
C GLU A 350 2.26 20.69 -3.14
N PRO A 351 3.35 20.86 -3.90
CA PRO A 351 4.19 22.05 -3.78
C PRO A 351 3.53 23.31 -4.32
N SER A 352 4.06 24.49 -3.92
CA SER A 352 3.65 25.76 -4.53
C SER A 352 3.99 25.77 -6.02
N GLY A 353 3.17 26.46 -6.82
CA GLY A 353 3.27 26.46 -8.28
C GLY A 353 4.55 27.03 -8.90
N VAL A 354 5.51 27.47 -8.08
CA VAL A 354 6.82 28.04 -8.48
C VAL A 354 7.99 27.25 -7.86
N ALA A 355 7.74 26.27 -6.99
CA ALA A 355 8.81 25.48 -6.39
C ALA A 355 9.48 24.56 -7.43
N GLY A 356 10.81 24.47 -7.37
CA GLY A 356 11.60 23.56 -8.19
C GLY A 356 11.30 22.10 -7.82
N ILE A 357 10.71 21.33 -8.74
CA ILE A 357 10.47 19.89 -8.55
C ILE A 357 11.76 19.13 -8.21
N GLU A 358 12.89 19.60 -8.73
CA GLU A 358 14.22 19.05 -8.49
C GLU A 358 14.59 19.08 -6.99
N GLU A 359 14.28 20.16 -6.29
CA GLU A 359 14.58 20.29 -4.87
C GLU A 359 13.77 19.32 -4.01
N ILE A 360 12.50 19.12 -4.38
CA ILE A 360 11.61 18.17 -3.71
C ILE A 360 12.09 16.76 -3.95
N VAL A 361 12.37 16.39 -5.21
CA VAL A 361 12.89 15.08 -5.56
C VAL A 361 14.21 14.82 -4.83
N LYS A 362 15.12 15.81 -4.77
CA LYS A 362 16.38 15.73 -4.01
C LYS A 362 16.16 15.53 -2.51
N ALA A 363 15.21 16.23 -1.91
CA ALA A 363 14.86 16.05 -0.50
C ALA A 363 14.29 14.65 -0.20
N LEU A 364 13.49 14.11 -1.13
CA LEU A 364 12.92 12.76 -1.06
C LEU A 364 13.99 11.67 -1.28
N ALA A 365 15.01 11.96 -2.11
CA ALA A 365 16.16 11.10 -2.34
C ALA A 365 17.17 11.10 -1.17
N SER A 366 16.93 11.85 -0.10
CA SER A 366 17.83 11.86 1.06
C SER A 366 17.96 10.47 1.71
N PRO A 367 19.15 10.09 2.23
CA PRO A 367 19.37 8.78 2.87
C PRO A 367 18.43 8.46 4.03
N ARG A 368 17.84 9.50 4.65
CA ARG A 368 16.87 9.38 5.74
C ARG A 368 15.49 8.89 5.26
N LEU A 369 15.11 9.21 4.02
CA LEU A 369 13.80 8.87 3.44
C LEU A 369 13.83 7.68 2.49
N VAL A 370 14.93 7.47 1.74
CA VAL A 370 15.03 6.37 0.76
C VAL A 370 14.80 4.98 1.40
N LYS A 371 15.15 4.80 2.69
CA LYS A 371 14.89 3.55 3.43
C LYS A 371 13.50 3.46 4.07
N ARG A 372 12.71 4.53 3.98
CA ARG A 372 11.41 4.70 4.65
C ARG A 372 10.25 4.89 3.68
N VAL A 373 10.51 4.90 2.38
CA VAL A 373 9.55 5.16 1.30
C VAL A 373 9.73 4.06 0.26
N ALA A 374 8.62 3.51 -0.25
CA ALA A 374 8.70 2.45 -1.26
C ALA A 374 9.06 3.02 -2.64
N ASN A 375 8.33 4.06 -3.05
CA ASN A 375 8.47 4.72 -4.35
C ASN A 375 8.15 6.21 -4.25
N VAL A 376 8.71 6.99 -5.17
CA VAL A 376 8.36 8.40 -5.40
C VAL A 376 7.77 8.54 -6.79
N GLU A 377 6.54 9.01 -6.88
CA GLU A 377 5.81 9.22 -8.13
C GLU A 377 5.62 10.71 -8.37
N VAL A 378 5.91 11.19 -9.57
CA VAL A 378 5.72 12.60 -9.94
C VAL A 378 4.61 12.71 -10.98
N VAL A 379 3.60 13.51 -10.68
CA VAL A 379 2.49 13.84 -11.58
C VAL A 379 2.53 15.34 -11.89
N ALA A 380 2.71 15.70 -13.17
CA ALA A 380 2.68 17.10 -13.60
C ALA A 380 1.28 17.47 -14.12
N VAL A 381 0.73 18.59 -13.64
CA VAL A 381 -0.55 19.14 -14.07
C VAL A 381 -0.31 20.37 -14.94
N ILE A 382 -0.61 20.25 -16.23
CA ILE A 382 -0.34 21.25 -17.26
C ILE A 382 -1.66 21.82 -17.79
N GLU A 383 -1.83 23.14 -17.66
CA GLU A 383 -3.03 23.84 -18.14
C GLU A 383 -2.97 24.04 -19.66
N ALA A 384 -3.94 23.48 -20.40
CA ALA A 384 -3.94 23.53 -21.86
C ALA A 384 -3.98 24.97 -22.44
N PRO A 385 -4.89 25.88 -22.03
CA PRO A 385 -4.90 27.25 -22.54
C PRO A 385 -3.58 27.99 -22.32
N ARG A 386 -2.95 27.79 -21.17
CA ARG A 386 -1.70 28.47 -20.81
C ARG A 386 -0.55 28.00 -21.67
N LEU A 387 -0.44 26.70 -21.92
CA LEU A 387 0.63 26.15 -22.76
C LEU A 387 0.52 26.63 -24.20
N LEU A 388 -0.70 26.79 -24.71
CA LEU A 388 -0.96 27.31 -26.06
C LEU A 388 -0.70 28.81 -26.17
N ALA A 389 -1.02 29.58 -25.14
CA ALA A 389 -0.80 31.02 -25.09
C ALA A 389 0.68 31.39 -24.86
N ALA A 390 1.48 30.46 -24.34
CA ALA A 390 2.89 30.69 -24.09
C ALA A 390 3.66 30.74 -25.43
N GLY A 391 4.28 31.89 -25.73
CA GLY A 391 5.16 32.06 -26.91
C GLY A 391 6.48 31.27 -26.85
N GLY A 392 6.61 30.38 -25.87
CA GLY A 392 7.77 29.56 -25.54
C GLY A 392 7.50 28.83 -24.22
N LEU A 393 8.15 27.69 -23.97
CA LEU A 393 7.98 26.96 -22.71
C LEU A 393 8.97 27.46 -21.67
N PRO A 394 8.51 28.03 -20.55
CA PRO A 394 9.40 28.39 -19.46
C PRO A 394 10.17 27.15 -18.96
N GLU A 395 11.43 27.35 -18.57
CA GLU A 395 12.33 26.26 -18.17
C GLU A 395 11.74 25.39 -17.05
N PHE A 396 11.12 26.00 -16.04
CA PHE A 396 10.50 25.26 -14.94
C PHE A 396 9.35 24.33 -15.40
N VAL A 397 8.62 24.68 -16.47
CA VAL A 397 7.56 23.82 -17.05
C VAL A 397 8.20 22.60 -17.72
N VAL A 398 9.30 22.83 -18.43
CA VAL A 398 10.06 21.76 -19.08
C VAL A 398 10.60 20.78 -18.03
N THR A 399 11.16 21.29 -16.93
CA THR A 399 11.64 20.45 -15.81
C THR A 399 10.51 19.62 -15.18
N GLN A 400 9.34 20.22 -14.95
CA GLN A 400 8.17 19.50 -14.42
C GLN A 400 7.70 18.39 -15.37
N ILE A 401 7.66 18.66 -16.68
CA ILE A 401 7.28 17.68 -17.70
C ILE A 401 8.31 16.53 -17.74
N LYS A 402 9.60 16.83 -17.71
CA LYS A 402 10.67 15.82 -17.76
C LYS A 402 10.72 14.93 -16.51
N ALA A 403 10.44 15.49 -15.33
CA ALA A 403 10.46 14.76 -14.07
C ALA A 403 9.23 13.85 -13.86
N ALA A 404 8.14 14.06 -14.61
CA ALA A 404 6.88 13.37 -14.39
C ALA A 404 6.84 11.94 -14.98
N GLY A 405 6.27 10.99 -14.23
CA GLY A 405 5.87 9.68 -14.74
C GLY A 405 4.48 9.71 -15.40
N ALA A 406 3.63 10.65 -14.99
CA ALA A 406 2.35 10.92 -15.63
C ALA A 406 2.08 12.43 -15.72
N ILE A 407 1.43 12.84 -16.81
CA ILE A 407 1.14 14.24 -17.10
C ILE A 407 -0.36 14.39 -17.35
N VAL A 408 -1.00 15.23 -16.56
CA VAL A 408 -2.42 15.55 -16.67
C VAL A 408 -2.55 16.90 -17.36
N ILE A 409 -3.08 16.90 -18.58
CA ILE A 409 -3.47 18.09 -19.32
C ILE A 409 -4.83 18.52 -18.80
N SER A 410 -4.87 19.62 -18.04
CA SER A 410 -6.08 20.13 -17.41
C SER A 410 -6.76 21.23 -18.24
N LYS A 411 -8.04 21.47 -17.94
CA LYS A 411 -8.89 22.51 -18.55
C LYS A 411 -9.02 22.34 -20.07
N THR A 412 -9.10 21.10 -20.53
CA THR A 412 -9.24 20.78 -21.96
C THR A 412 -10.57 21.23 -22.54
N ASP A 413 -11.55 21.53 -21.69
CA ASP A 413 -12.83 22.15 -22.03
C ASP A 413 -12.72 23.61 -22.50
N LEU A 414 -11.60 24.29 -22.21
CA LEU A 414 -11.39 25.69 -22.57
C LEU A 414 -10.68 25.88 -23.92
N VAL A 415 -10.36 24.80 -24.62
CA VAL A 415 -9.61 24.80 -25.89
C VAL A 415 -10.27 23.91 -26.93
N GLN A 416 -9.99 24.12 -28.20
CA GLN A 416 -10.57 23.29 -29.26
C GLN A 416 -9.94 21.87 -29.24
N PRO A 417 -10.67 20.82 -29.67
CA PRO A 417 -10.14 19.45 -29.68
C PRO A 417 -8.82 19.28 -30.44
N GLY A 418 -8.63 20.02 -31.54
CA GLY A 418 -7.38 20.03 -32.30
C GLY A 418 -6.20 20.65 -31.53
N GLU A 419 -6.47 21.55 -30.60
CA GLU A 419 -5.46 22.21 -29.76
C GLU A 419 -5.05 21.33 -28.58
N VAL A 420 -5.96 20.54 -28.01
CA VAL A 420 -5.63 19.50 -27.01
C VAL A 420 -4.61 18.52 -27.59
N GLY A 421 -4.82 18.09 -28.84
CA GLY A 421 -3.87 17.22 -29.54
C GLY A 421 -2.50 17.87 -29.78
N ARG A 422 -2.44 19.19 -29.97
CA ARG A 422 -1.17 19.94 -30.08
C ARG A 422 -0.44 19.97 -28.74
N VAL A 423 -1.15 20.27 -27.65
CA VAL A 423 -0.59 20.25 -26.28
C VAL A 423 -0.03 18.87 -25.95
N ALA A 424 -0.79 17.82 -26.21
CA ALA A 424 -0.35 16.44 -25.99
C ALA A 424 0.93 16.11 -26.75
N LYS A 425 1.03 16.51 -28.03
CA LYS A 425 2.26 16.31 -28.83
C LYS A 425 3.47 17.05 -28.26
N VAL A 426 3.30 18.29 -27.82
CA VAL A 426 4.39 19.08 -27.21
C VAL A 426 4.90 18.40 -25.94
N VAL A 427 3.97 18.00 -25.07
CA VAL A 427 4.29 17.31 -23.81
C VAL A 427 4.98 15.96 -24.08
N SER A 428 4.45 15.14 -24.98
CA SER A 428 5.04 13.85 -25.33
C SER A 428 6.41 13.98 -26.03
N ALA A 429 6.65 15.06 -26.76
CA ALA A 429 7.96 15.33 -27.37
C ALA A 429 9.02 15.65 -26.31
N LEU A 430 8.63 16.29 -25.21
CA LEU A 430 9.52 16.59 -24.08
C LEU A 430 9.73 15.38 -23.15
N ASN A 431 8.71 14.53 -23.00
CA ASN A 431 8.79 13.31 -22.19
C ASN A 431 8.00 12.17 -22.83
N HIS A 432 8.71 11.29 -23.55
CA HIS A 432 8.13 10.13 -24.23
C HIS A 432 7.78 8.97 -23.28
N LYS A 433 8.31 9.00 -22.04
CA LYS A 433 8.09 7.95 -21.03
C LYS A 433 6.84 8.22 -20.20
N ALA A 434 6.45 9.50 -20.09
CA ALA A 434 5.28 9.89 -19.33
C ALA A 434 3.97 9.47 -19.98
N ARG A 435 3.06 8.97 -19.16
CA ARG A 435 1.64 8.78 -19.56
C ARG A 435 0.98 10.14 -19.68
N VAL A 436 0.37 10.44 -20.82
CA VAL A 436 -0.34 11.71 -21.04
C VAL A 436 -1.84 11.49 -20.95
N ILE A 437 -2.49 12.21 -20.04
CA ILE A 437 -3.91 12.06 -19.70
C ILE A 437 -4.56 13.44 -19.83
N THR A 438 -5.77 13.50 -20.38
CA THR A 438 -6.55 14.74 -20.45
C THR A 438 -7.61 14.76 -19.34
N ALA A 439 -7.83 15.90 -18.71
CA ALA A 439 -8.78 16.04 -17.62
C ALA A 439 -9.63 17.31 -17.71
N ILE A 440 -10.92 17.15 -17.45
CA ILE A 440 -11.89 18.24 -17.23
C ILE A 440 -12.25 18.22 -15.74
N ASN A 441 -12.15 19.35 -15.04
CA ASN A 441 -12.44 19.47 -13.61
C ASN A 441 -11.74 18.42 -12.71
N GLY A 442 -10.51 18.03 -13.08
CA GLY A 442 -9.71 17.05 -12.32
C GLY A 442 -10.19 15.60 -12.44
N GLN A 443 -11.14 15.30 -13.32
CA GLN A 443 -11.67 13.94 -13.52
C GLN A 443 -10.63 13.04 -14.19
N VAL A 444 -10.04 12.13 -13.41
CA VAL A 444 -9.05 11.13 -13.84
C VAL A 444 -9.28 9.87 -13.00
N ALA A 445 -9.25 8.69 -13.63
CA ALA A 445 -9.30 7.42 -12.93
C ALA A 445 -7.90 7.01 -12.42
N LEU A 446 -7.80 6.46 -11.20
CA LEU A 446 -6.51 5.97 -10.66
C LEU A 446 -5.80 4.99 -11.60
N THR A 447 -6.55 4.09 -12.26
CA THR A 447 -6.02 3.10 -13.20
C THR A 447 -5.37 3.72 -14.43
N GLU A 448 -5.84 4.89 -14.85
CA GLU A 448 -5.26 5.63 -15.97
C GLU A 448 -3.97 6.35 -15.56
N LEU A 449 -3.90 6.80 -14.30
CA LEU A 449 -2.76 7.53 -13.74
C LEU A 449 -1.59 6.59 -13.34
N PHE A 450 -1.86 5.34 -12.92
CA PHE A 450 -0.88 4.50 -12.20
C PHE A 450 -0.60 3.09 -12.77
N ALA A 451 -0.82 2.84 -14.07
CA ALA A 451 -0.35 1.56 -14.64
C ALA A 451 1.19 1.57 -14.86
N VAL A 452 1.86 0.94 -13.88
CA VAL A 452 3.30 0.59 -13.73
C VAL A 452 4.24 1.76 -13.38
N ALA A 453 4.95 1.60 -12.26
CA ALA A 453 5.88 2.56 -11.66
C ALA A 453 7.20 2.71 -12.47
N PRO A 454 7.77 3.92 -12.61
CA PRO A 454 9.16 4.08 -13.01
C PRO A 454 10.09 3.75 -11.84
N GLU A 455 11.17 3.01 -12.11
CA GLU A 455 12.30 2.83 -11.20
C GLU A 455 13.04 4.17 -11.00
N LEU A 456 13.42 4.45 -9.75
CA LEU A 456 14.29 5.58 -9.42
C LEU A 456 15.62 5.42 -10.19
N PRO A 457 16.12 6.45 -10.90
CA PRO A 457 17.44 6.39 -11.49
C PRO A 457 18.49 6.27 -10.36
N ALA A 458 19.39 5.28 -10.50
CA ALA A 458 20.58 5.19 -9.68
C ALA A 458 21.50 6.38 -10.01
N GLU A 459 22.03 7.04 -8.97
CA GLU A 459 23.00 8.13 -9.14
C GLU A 459 24.27 7.62 -9.86
N GLU A 460 24.65 8.28 -10.94
CA GLU A 460 26.04 8.29 -11.42
C GLU A 460 26.80 9.34 -10.61
N GLU A 461 27.88 8.90 -9.96
CA GLU A 461 28.80 9.76 -9.21
C GLU A 461 29.44 10.79 -10.15
N HIS A 462 29.02 12.06 -10.04
CA HIS A 462 29.79 13.19 -10.56
C HIS A 462 30.27 14.06 -9.39
N GLU A 463 31.60 14.16 -9.32
CA GLU A 463 32.36 14.93 -8.34
C GLU A 463 31.89 16.39 -8.25
N ALA A 464 31.83 16.88 -7.01
CA ALA A 464 31.42 18.22 -6.67
C ALA A 464 32.39 19.27 -7.24
N HIS A 465 31.96 20.00 -8.26
CA HIS A 465 32.47 21.33 -8.54
C HIS A 465 31.55 22.37 -7.89
N GLN A 466 32.09 23.08 -6.90
CA GLN A 466 31.51 24.33 -6.41
C GLN A 466 31.52 25.33 -7.56
N HIS A 467 30.35 25.62 -8.10
CA HIS A 467 30.09 26.84 -8.83
C HIS A 467 29.17 27.69 -7.97
N ASP A 468 29.71 28.81 -7.47
CA ASP A 468 28.93 29.99 -7.18
C ASP A 468 28.32 30.46 -8.51
N GLU A 469 27.03 30.21 -8.72
CA GLU A 469 26.26 30.82 -9.80
C GLU A 469 25.20 31.74 -9.21
N GLU A 470 25.31 33.01 -9.60
CA GLU A 470 24.41 34.10 -9.28
C GLU A 470 22.97 33.73 -9.64
N ASN A 471 22.11 33.63 -8.61
CA ASN A 471 20.67 33.46 -8.77
C ASN A 471 20.11 34.62 -9.61
N GLY A 472 19.25 34.29 -10.57
CA GLY A 472 18.44 35.26 -11.29
C GLY A 472 17.56 36.11 -10.36
N GLY A 473 18.10 37.26 -9.96
CA GLY A 473 17.43 38.55 -9.78
C GLY A 473 16.12 38.61 -9.00
N LEU A 474 15.89 37.80 -7.96
CA LEU A 474 14.72 37.94 -7.09
C LEU A 474 15.12 37.92 -5.61
N ILE A 475 14.72 38.96 -4.89
CA ILE A 475 14.98 39.17 -3.47
C ILE A 475 13.69 38.91 -2.68
N SER A 476 13.80 38.15 -1.59
CA SER A 476 12.71 37.89 -0.65
C SER A 476 13.00 38.56 0.69
N PHE A 477 12.01 39.30 1.20
CA PHE A 477 12.05 39.97 2.49
C PHE A 477 10.85 39.54 3.32
N GLY A 478 11.06 39.23 4.59
CA GLY A 478 9.97 38.92 5.51
C GLY A 478 10.35 39.19 6.95
N GLU A 479 9.47 39.84 7.68
CA GLU A 479 9.66 40.18 9.09
C GLU A 479 8.37 40.04 9.90
N GLU A 480 8.56 39.76 11.18
CA GLU A 480 7.51 39.76 12.20
C GLU A 480 7.68 40.98 13.10
N TYR A 481 6.55 41.59 13.45
CA TYR A 481 6.47 42.82 14.20
C TYR A 481 5.51 42.65 15.37
N THR A 482 5.80 43.32 16.48
CA THR A 482 4.93 43.38 17.66
C THR A 482 4.27 44.75 17.73
N GLY A 483 2.97 44.79 17.99
CA GLY A 483 2.21 46.04 18.11
C GLY A 483 0.91 46.03 17.30
N GLU A 484 0.09 47.05 17.55
CA GLU A 484 -1.13 47.31 16.79
C GLU A 484 -0.82 48.24 15.62
N PHE A 485 -1.36 47.94 14.44
CA PHE A 485 -1.08 48.66 13.21
C PHE A 485 -2.21 49.62 12.85
N ASP A 486 -1.88 50.76 12.25
CA ASP A 486 -2.85 51.69 11.67
C ASP A 486 -3.34 51.16 10.30
N PRO A 487 -4.65 50.86 10.15
CA PRO A 487 -5.22 50.40 8.88
C PRO A 487 -4.94 51.32 7.68
N GLN A 488 -4.93 52.64 7.89
CA GLN A 488 -4.69 53.60 6.80
C GLN A 488 -3.22 53.59 6.39
N ALA A 489 -2.30 53.55 7.36
CA ALA A 489 -0.87 53.46 7.09
C ALA A 489 -0.49 52.18 6.35
N LEU A 490 -1.18 51.05 6.63
CA LEU A 490 -1.01 49.79 5.90
C LEU A 490 -1.52 49.87 4.46
N ARG A 491 -2.67 50.52 4.24
CA ARG A 491 -3.20 50.74 2.89
C ARG A 491 -2.20 51.53 2.05
N ASP A 492 -1.66 52.60 2.61
CA ASP A 492 -0.70 53.45 1.92
C ASP A 492 0.61 52.68 1.62
N LEU A 493 1.09 51.86 2.55
CA LEU A 493 2.25 50.97 2.32
C LEU A 493 2.02 50.02 1.13
N PHE A 494 0.86 49.37 1.03
CA PHE A 494 0.59 48.44 -0.07
C PHE A 494 0.40 49.14 -1.42
N VAL A 495 -0.03 50.41 -1.40
CA VAL A 495 -0.02 51.29 -2.57
C VAL A 495 1.42 51.64 -2.97
N ASP A 496 2.27 52.03 -2.02
CA ASP A 496 3.67 52.37 -2.27
C ASP A 496 4.44 51.17 -2.87
N LEU A 497 4.18 49.95 -2.36
CA LEU A 497 4.73 48.69 -2.86
C LEU A 497 4.29 48.37 -4.30
N ARG A 498 3.01 48.60 -4.63
CA ARG A 498 2.48 48.42 -5.98
C ARG A 498 3.12 49.41 -6.96
N ASP A 499 3.30 50.65 -6.51
CA ASP A 499 3.80 51.76 -7.32
C ASP A 499 5.33 51.75 -7.43
N GLY A 500 6.00 50.77 -6.82
CA GLY A 500 7.43 50.48 -7.02
C GLY A 500 8.38 51.33 -6.16
N HIS A 501 7.91 51.98 -5.10
CA HIS A 501 8.73 52.87 -4.25
C HIS A 501 9.87 52.15 -3.52
N TYR A 502 9.78 50.83 -3.38
CA TYR A 502 10.81 49.98 -2.74
C TYR A 502 11.46 49.02 -3.75
N GLY A 503 11.28 49.24 -5.06
CA GLY A 503 11.64 48.32 -6.13
C GLY A 503 10.43 47.58 -6.74
N PRO A 504 10.60 46.87 -7.88
CA PRO A 504 9.51 46.16 -8.55
C PRO A 504 9.06 44.93 -7.75
N VAL A 505 8.05 45.12 -6.89
CA VAL A 505 7.47 44.08 -6.04
C VAL A 505 6.51 43.20 -6.86
N ILE A 506 6.88 41.94 -7.03
CA ILE A 506 6.07 40.93 -7.72
C ILE A 506 4.90 40.50 -6.83
N ARG A 507 5.17 40.33 -5.53
CA ARG A 507 4.18 39.94 -4.54
C ARG A 507 4.50 40.50 -3.16
N ALA A 508 3.48 40.95 -2.43
CA ALA A 508 3.60 41.20 -1.00
C ALA A 508 2.38 40.66 -0.26
N LYS A 509 2.57 40.13 0.94
CA LYS A 509 1.49 39.70 1.84
C LYS A 509 1.76 40.19 3.24
N GLY A 510 0.72 40.61 3.93
CA GLY A 510 0.82 40.91 5.35
C GLY A 510 -0.44 40.54 6.12
N ILE A 511 -0.27 40.09 7.35
CA ILE A 511 -1.34 39.91 8.32
C ILE A 511 -1.01 40.80 9.50
N PHE A 512 -1.87 41.75 9.83
CA PHE A 512 -1.61 42.75 10.85
C PHE A 512 -2.78 42.82 11.84
N HIS A 513 -2.47 42.93 13.13
CA HIS A 513 -3.46 43.26 14.15
C HIS A 513 -3.72 44.76 14.09
N ALA A 514 -4.96 45.18 13.85
CA ALA A 514 -5.34 46.57 13.74
C ALA A 514 -6.64 46.87 14.52
N ARG A 515 -6.96 48.15 14.72
CA ARG A 515 -8.13 48.58 15.49
C ARG A 515 -9.42 48.15 14.78
N GLY A 516 -10.06 47.10 15.28
CA GLY A 516 -11.29 46.52 14.70
C GLY A 516 -11.14 45.10 14.14
N GLY A 517 -9.94 44.49 14.19
CA GLY A 517 -9.74 43.08 13.84
C GLY A 517 -8.38 42.81 13.20
N ARG A 518 -8.21 41.58 12.71
CA ARG A 518 -7.02 41.22 11.92
C ARG A 518 -7.23 41.61 10.46
N LEU A 519 -6.27 42.30 9.87
CA LEU A 519 -6.29 42.67 8.45
C LEU A 519 -5.28 41.82 7.69
N ALA A 520 -5.75 41.17 6.62
CA ALA A 520 -4.89 40.51 5.65
C ALA A 520 -4.81 41.33 4.36
N TRP A 521 -3.59 41.60 3.93
CA TRP A 521 -3.27 42.32 2.71
C TRP A 521 -2.51 41.40 1.76
N ASP A 522 -2.92 41.35 0.48
CA ASP A 522 -2.21 40.64 -0.60
C ASP A 522 -2.07 41.58 -1.79
N LEU A 523 -0.84 41.82 -2.21
CA LEU A 523 -0.45 42.48 -3.45
C LEU A 523 0.12 41.41 -4.37
N ALA A 524 -0.52 41.17 -5.50
CA ALA A 524 -0.02 40.25 -6.52
C ALA A 524 -0.32 40.80 -7.93
N SER A 525 0.70 40.86 -8.79
CA SER A 525 0.54 41.32 -10.18
C SER A 525 -0.15 42.70 -10.29
N GLY A 526 0.20 43.62 -9.38
CA GLY A 526 -0.34 44.98 -9.32
C GLY A 526 -1.71 45.13 -8.66
N ASN A 527 -2.39 44.04 -8.28
CA ASN A 527 -3.67 44.08 -7.60
C ASN A 527 -3.50 44.00 -6.09
N ILE A 528 -4.07 44.96 -5.36
CA ILE A 528 -4.11 44.98 -3.89
C ILE A 528 -5.48 44.47 -3.44
N THR A 529 -5.48 43.48 -2.56
CA THR A 529 -6.69 42.99 -1.90
C THR A 529 -6.53 43.09 -0.40
N GLU A 530 -7.57 43.61 0.26
CA GLU A 530 -7.67 43.73 1.72
C GLU A 530 -8.82 42.85 2.20
N ARG A 531 -8.61 42.11 3.28
CA ARG A 531 -9.64 41.28 3.92
C ARG A 531 -9.57 41.42 5.43
N ILE A 532 -10.74 41.53 6.06
CA ILE A 532 -10.88 41.43 7.51
C ILE A 532 -10.96 39.94 7.87
N LEU A 533 -10.02 39.48 8.69
CA LEU A 533 -9.99 38.14 9.25
C LEU A 533 -10.78 38.09 10.57
N THR A 534 -11.05 36.88 11.04
CA THR A 534 -11.67 36.65 12.35
C THR A 534 -10.90 37.39 13.46
N PRO A 535 -11.62 37.96 14.45
CA PRO A 535 -10.98 38.66 15.56
C PRO A 535 -10.04 37.73 16.32
N PRO A 536 -8.94 38.27 16.87
CA PRO A 536 -7.95 37.47 17.58
C PRO A 536 -8.55 36.77 18.82
N LEU A 537 -7.95 35.65 19.20
CA LEU A 537 -8.31 34.96 20.45
C LEU A 537 -7.97 35.88 21.65
N PRO A 538 -8.70 35.79 22.78
CA PRO A 538 -8.53 36.70 23.92
C PRO A 538 -7.10 36.84 24.46
N ASP A 539 -6.26 35.82 24.28
CA ASP A 539 -4.90 35.74 24.82
C ASP A 539 -3.79 35.98 23.77
N GLU A 540 -4.13 36.37 22.54
CA GLU A 540 -3.16 36.54 21.46
C GLU A 540 -2.57 37.97 21.45
N LEU A 541 -1.25 38.07 21.62
CA LEU A 541 -0.54 39.36 21.63
C LEU A 541 -0.66 40.08 20.27
N PRO A 542 -0.81 41.42 20.26
CA PRO A 542 -0.88 42.20 19.03
C PRO A 542 0.44 42.15 18.25
N GLY A 543 0.35 41.82 16.97
CA GLY A 543 1.50 41.76 16.08
C GLY A 543 1.11 41.71 14.60
N GLY A 544 2.14 41.71 13.76
CA GLY A 544 1.99 41.68 12.32
C GLY A 544 3.08 40.84 11.68
N ARG A 545 2.77 40.21 10.56
CA ARG A 545 3.73 39.46 9.74
C ARG A 545 3.63 39.98 8.33
N PHE A 546 4.77 40.30 7.73
CA PHE A 546 4.84 40.84 6.38
C PHE A 546 5.89 40.08 5.57
N MET A 547 5.62 39.89 4.28
CA MET A 547 6.54 39.30 3.31
C MET A 547 6.38 39.98 1.96
N ALA A 548 7.50 40.22 1.28
CA ALA A 548 7.55 40.70 -0.10
C ALA A 548 8.57 39.89 -0.93
N ILE A 549 8.27 39.76 -2.22
CA ILE A 549 9.14 39.19 -3.26
C ILE A 549 9.24 40.22 -4.37
N ALA A 550 10.46 40.63 -4.72
CA ALA A 550 10.73 41.67 -5.71
C ALA A 550 11.98 41.34 -6.53
N GLU A 551 12.12 41.94 -7.71
CA GLU A 551 13.34 41.79 -8.54
C GLU A 551 14.52 42.57 -7.96
N ASP A 552 14.22 43.69 -7.31
CA ASP A 552 15.13 44.51 -6.51
C ASP A 552 14.35 45.07 -5.32
N LEU A 553 14.96 45.17 -4.13
CA LEU A 553 14.25 45.56 -2.91
C LEU A 553 15.12 46.38 -1.95
N THR A 554 14.70 47.62 -1.64
CA THR A 554 15.33 48.43 -0.59
C THR A 554 14.83 48.04 0.80
N THR A 555 15.37 46.93 1.34
CA THR A 555 14.92 46.31 2.60
C THR A 555 14.95 47.23 3.81
N GLU A 556 15.95 48.11 3.93
CA GLU A 556 16.09 49.05 5.06
C GLU A 556 14.95 50.08 5.08
N GLN A 557 14.61 50.67 3.92
CA GLN A 557 13.52 51.64 3.78
C GLN A 557 12.15 50.98 4.01
N LEU A 558 11.99 49.75 3.52
CA LEU A 558 10.74 48.99 3.71
C LEU A 558 10.52 48.61 5.18
N GLN A 559 11.59 48.25 5.89
CA GLN A 559 11.54 47.95 7.32
C GLN A 559 11.18 49.20 8.15
N GLU A 560 11.80 50.35 7.86
CA GLU A 560 11.47 51.62 8.52
C GLU A 560 10.01 52.02 8.26
N ARG A 561 9.54 51.85 7.02
CA ARG A 561 8.15 52.14 6.66
C ARG A 561 7.15 51.25 7.41
N LEU A 562 7.45 49.94 7.53
CA LEU A 562 6.63 48.97 8.27
C LEU A 562 6.58 49.27 9.77
N GLN A 563 7.70 49.68 10.37
CA GLN A 563 7.72 50.17 11.76
C GLN A 563 6.88 51.44 11.93
N GLY A 564 6.91 52.34 10.94
CA GLY A 564 6.05 53.55 10.92
C GLY A 564 4.55 53.26 10.80
N CYS A 565 4.14 52.04 10.44
CA CYS A 565 2.74 51.62 10.46
C CYS A 565 2.24 51.19 11.84
N ILE A 566 3.13 51.03 12.83
CA ILE A 566 2.78 50.62 14.20
C ILE A 566 2.32 51.85 14.99
N ILE A 567 1.15 51.74 15.63
CA ILE A 567 0.60 52.79 16.48
C ILE A 567 1.51 52.94 17.72
N PRO A 568 2.01 54.16 18.04
CA PRO A 568 2.81 54.37 19.23
C PRO A 568 2.02 53.98 20.48
N ALA A 569 2.62 53.20 21.38
CA ALA A 569 2.03 52.94 22.68
C ALA A 569 1.83 54.29 23.39
N VAL A 570 0.57 54.67 23.65
CA VAL A 570 0.26 55.86 24.43
C VAL A 570 0.83 55.64 25.81
N SER A 571 1.89 56.38 26.16
CA SER A 571 2.36 56.48 27.54
C SER A 571 1.23 57.07 28.37
N LEU A 572 0.60 56.23 29.20
CA LEU A 572 -0.30 56.68 30.27
C LEU A 572 0.45 57.49 31.32
#